data_AF-A0A378G306-F1
#
_entry.id   AF-A0A378G306-F1
#
_cell.length_a   1.000
_cell.length_b   1.000
_cell.length_c   1.000
_cell.angle_alpha   90.00
_cell.angle_beta   90.00
_cell.angle_gamma   90.00
#
_symmetry.space_group_name_H-M   'P 1'
#
loop_
_entity.id
_entity.type
_entity.pdbx_description
1 polymer ?
#
loop_
_entity_poly.entity_id
_entity_poly.type
_entity_poly.pdbx_seq_one_letter_code
_entity_poly.pdbx_strand_id
1 'polypeptide(L)'
;MARRNFVRHQSTLPLRARTADAILRLMGGRKQASVSHDADSPAAVPVPEGAFAEEERYMINGVLTLAQRSLRSIMTPRGEISWVDAEQSEDEIRRQLLSSPHSLFPVCRGELDEIIGIVRAKEMLVALESGENVAALASASRQLSFRKRWTRSICSGSCVGRAAASSS
;
A
#
# COMPACT_ATOMS: atom_id res chain seq x y z
N MET A 1 28.06 -36.12 -11.46
CA MET A 1 28.31 -34.85 -12.20
C MET A 1 27.47 -33.65 -11.72
N ALA A 2 26.35 -33.82 -11.01
CA ALA A 2 25.52 -32.71 -10.52
C ALA A 2 26.14 -31.85 -9.39
N ARG A 3 27.04 -32.42 -8.57
CA ARG A 3 27.66 -31.73 -7.42
C ARG A 3 28.58 -30.56 -7.81
N ARG A 4 29.24 -30.62 -8.98
CA ARG A 4 30.12 -29.53 -9.46
C ARG A 4 29.36 -28.31 -9.97
N ASN A 5 28.19 -28.53 -10.60
CA ASN A 5 27.38 -27.42 -11.13
C ASN A 5 26.74 -26.59 -10.01
N PHE A 6 26.34 -27.22 -8.91
CA PHE A 6 25.73 -26.52 -7.79
C PHE A 6 26.67 -25.53 -7.10
N VAL A 7 27.94 -25.90 -6.92
CA VAL A 7 28.97 -25.01 -6.32
C VAL A 7 29.24 -23.80 -7.21
N ARG A 8 29.29 -23.99 -8.54
CA ARG A 8 29.41 -22.88 -9.50
C ARG A 8 28.17 -22.01 -9.58
N HIS A 9 26.98 -22.58 -9.37
CA HIS A 9 25.74 -21.81 -9.38
C HIS A 9 25.58 -20.95 -8.12
N GLN A 10 26.08 -21.42 -6.97
CA GLN A 10 26.10 -20.65 -5.73
C GLN A 10 27.10 -19.47 -5.74
N SER A 11 28.19 -19.54 -6.52
CA SER A 11 29.16 -18.44 -6.63
C SER A 11 28.68 -17.27 -7.48
N THR A 12 27.66 -17.45 -8.32
CA THR A 12 27.12 -16.39 -9.19
C THR A 12 25.94 -15.64 -8.57
N LEU A 13 25.36 -16.17 -7.49
CA LEU A 13 24.26 -15.52 -6.80
C LEU A 13 24.79 -14.45 -5.84
N PRO A 14 24.30 -13.19 -5.93
CA PRO A 14 24.71 -12.15 -5.00
C PRO A 14 24.32 -12.57 -3.57
N LEU A 15 25.13 -12.21 -2.58
CA LEU A 15 24.97 -12.64 -1.17
C LEU A 15 23.53 -12.50 -0.66
N ARG A 16 22.84 -11.43 -1.05
CA ARG A 16 21.41 -11.19 -0.79
C ARG A 16 20.48 -12.36 -1.17
N ALA A 17 20.68 -12.98 -2.33
CA ALA A 17 19.86 -14.09 -2.81
C ALA A 17 20.12 -15.37 -2.02
N ARG A 18 21.36 -15.56 -1.54
CA ARG A 18 21.75 -16.71 -0.73
C ARG A 18 21.17 -16.60 0.69
N THR A 19 21.20 -15.40 1.28
CA THR A 19 20.62 -15.16 2.61
C THR A 19 19.10 -15.26 2.58
N ALA A 20 18.45 -14.72 1.54
CA ALA A 20 17.00 -14.86 1.37
C ALA A 20 16.56 -16.32 1.25
N ASP A 21 17.25 -17.14 0.44
CA ASP A 21 16.95 -18.57 0.29
C ASP A 21 17.19 -19.35 1.60
N ALA A 22 18.25 -19.01 2.34
CA ALA A 22 18.53 -19.61 3.64
C ALA A 22 17.44 -19.29 4.69
N ILE A 23 17.00 -18.03 4.76
CA ILE A 23 15.91 -17.61 5.66
C ILE A 23 14.59 -18.29 5.27
N LEU A 24 14.26 -18.37 3.98
CA LEU A 24 13.03 -19.04 3.50
C LEU A 24 13.02 -20.53 3.80
N ARG A 25 14.18 -21.20 3.71
CA ARG A 25 14.33 -22.62 4.08
C ARG A 25 14.15 -22.85 5.59
N LEU A 26 14.67 -21.94 6.43
CA LEU A 26 14.49 -21.97 7.89
C LEU A 26 13.05 -21.67 8.32
N MET A 27 12.35 -20.79 7.59
CA MET A 27 10.95 -20.45 7.83
C MET A 27 9.94 -21.47 7.25
N GLY A 28 10.40 -22.63 6.77
CA GLY A 28 9.51 -23.71 6.32
C GLY A 28 8.98 -23.56 4.88
N GLY A 29 9.61 -22.71 4.05
CA GLY A 29 9.33 -22.56 2.62
C GLY A 29 9.70 -23.80 1.81
N ARG A 30 8.99 -24.92 2.02
CA ARG A 30 9.11 -26.14 1.23
C ARG A 30 8.41 -25.94 -0.12
N LYS A 31 9.16 -25.55 -1.15
CA LYS A 31 8.70 -25.77 -2.54
C LYS A 31 8.81 -27.28 -2.80
N GLN A 32 7.68 -27.96 -2.91
CA GLN A 32 7.63 -29.37 -3.31
C GLN A 32 8.25 -29.53 -4.71
N ALA A 33 9.39 -30.19 -4.76
CA ALA A 33 9.86 -30.95 -5.91
C ALA A 33 10.79 -32.06 -5.38
N SER A 34 10.17 -33.23 -5.20
CA SER A 34 10.73 -34.59 -5.20
C SER A 34 12.20 -34.85 -4.80
N VAL A 35 12.33 -35.87 -3.93
CA VAL A 35 13.46 -36.81 -3.76
C VAL A 35 14.31 -36.63 -2.47
N SER A 36 14.09 -37.61 -1.59
CA SER A 36 14.97 -38.26 -0.62
C SER A 36 15.45 -37.53 0.64
N HIS A 37 15.17 -38.20 1.75
CA HIS A 37 15.87 -38.12 3.04
C HIS A 37 17.38 -38.03 2.85
N ASP A 38 17.99 -37.04 3.49
CA ASP A 38 19.23 -37.25 4.24
C ASP A 38 19.31 -36.20 5.35
N ALA A 39 19.58 -36.70 6.55
CA ALA A 39 19.77 -35.94 7.77
C ALA A 39 21.11 -35.22 7.71
N ASP A 40 21.11 -34.00 7.20
CA ASP A 40 22.21 -33.06 7.39
C ASP A 40 21.65 -31.65 7.30
N SER A 41 21.21 -31.11 8.45
CA SER A 41 20.96 -29.67 8.56
C SER A 41 22.29 -28.97 8.26
N PRO A 42 22.44 -28.22 7.16
CA PRO A 42 23.64 -27.42 7.01
C PRO A 42 23.63 -26.42 8.17
N ALA A 43 24.66 -26.49 9.01
CA ALA A 43 24.89 -25.57 10.11
C ALA A 43 24.59 -24.15 9.63
N ALA A 44 23.80 -23.41 10.42
CA ALA A 44 23.49 -22.01 10.15
C ALA A 44 24.80 -21.30 9.79
N VAL A 45 24.95 -20.88 8.53
CA VAL A 45 26.16 -20.20 8.08
C VAL A 45 26.25 -18.92 8.92
N PRO A 46 27.31 -18.72 9.72
CA PRO A 46 27.44 -17.53 10.53
C PRO A 46 27.40 -16.33 9.60
N VAL A 47 26.40 -15.48 9.77
CA VAL A 47 26.37 -14.18 9.08
C VAL A 47 27.46 -13.34 9.73
N PRO A 48 28.51 -12.93 9.00
CA PRO A 48 29.59 -12.16 9.59
C PRO A 48 29.03 -10.85 10.17
N GLU A 49 29.51 -10.44 11.33
CA GLU A 49 29.18 -9.11 11.87
C GLU A 49 29.57 -8.05 10.84
N GLY A 50 28.61 -7.20 10.46
CA GLY A 50 28.81 -6.20 9.41
C GLY A 50 28.41 -6.63 7.99
N ALA A 51 27.84 -7.83 7.80
CA ALA A 51 27.37 -8.27 6.47
C ALA A 51 26.28 -7.40 5.84
N PHE A 52 25.56 -6.64 6.67
CA PHE A 52 24.50 -5.70 6.27
C PHE A 52 24.78 -4.32 6.83
N ALA A 53 24.55 -3.29 6.02
CA ALA A 53 24.50 -1.90 6.46
C ALA A 53 23.29 -1.67 7.37
N GLU A 54 23.29 -0.55 8.10
CA GLU A 54 22.23 -0.23 9.07
C GLU A 54 20.87 -0.05 8.39
N GLU A 55 20.84 0.60 7.22
CA GLU A 55 19.65 0.81 6.41
C GLU A 55 19.04 -0.52 5.95
N GLU A 56 19.88 -1.48 5.58
CA GLU A 56 19.45 -2.81 5.15
C GLU A 56 18.83 -3.59 6.30
N ARG A 57 19.42 -3.53 7.50
CA ARG A 57 18.86 -4.14 8.71
C ARG A 57 17.51 -3.51 9.06
N TYR A 58 17.39 -2.19 8.95
CA TYR A 58 16.14 -1.46 9.18
C TYR A 58 15.03 -1.91 8.21
N MET A 59 15.35 -2.01 6.91
CA MET A 59 14.40 -2.50 5.91
C MET A 59 13.97 -3.95 6.17
N ILE A 60 14.91 -4.85 6.45
CA ILE A 60 14.63 -6.26 6.73
C ILE A 60 13.71 -6.40 7.95
N ASN A 61 14.02 -5.70 9.04
CA ASN A 61 13.17 -5.67 10.23
C ASN A 61 11.78 -5.11 9.94
N GLY A 62 11.68 -4.07 9.11
CA GLY A 62 10.41 -3.50 8.67
C GLY A 62 9.52 -4.50 7.93
N VAL A 63 10.10 -5.33 7.06
CA VAL A 63 9.37 -6.38 6.32
C VAL A 63 8.96 -7.53 7.23
N LEU A 64 9.85 -8.00 8.10
CA LEU A 64 9.58 -9.13 9.00
C LEU A 64 8.52 -8.79 10.06
N THR A 65 8.48 -7.54 10.52
CA THR A 65 7.50 -7.06 11.52
C THR A 65 6.17 -6.63 10.92
N LEU A 66 6.06 -6.51 9.59
CA LEU A 66 4.86 -5.98 8.92
C LEU A 66 3.59 -6.76 9.26
N ALA A 67 3.69 -8.09 9.36
CA ALA A 67 2.55 -8.97 9.69
C ALA A 67 1.98 -8.76 11.11
N GLN A 68 2.76 -8.16 12.02
CA GLN A 68 2.38 -7.91 13.40
C GLN A 68 1.83 -6.50 13.61
N ARG A 69 1.98 -5.59 12.62
CA ARG A 69 1.48 -4.22 12.70
C ARG A 69 -0.02 -4.17 12.46
N SER A 70 -0.73 -3.37 13.26
CA SER A 70 -2.15 -3.11 13.04
C SER A 70 -2.35 -2.22 11.81
N LEU A 71 -3.43 -2.43 11.06
CA LEU A 71 -3.77 -1.59 9.89
C LEU A 71 -3.88 -0.10 10.26
N ARG A 72 -4.42 0.18 11.46
CA ARG A 72 -4.54 1.53 12.00
C ARG A 72 -3.19 2.24 12.11
N SER A 73 -2.10 1.50 12.34
CA SER A 73 -0.74 2.07 12.47
C SER A 73 -0.06 2.39 11.13
N ILE A 74 -0.72 2.10 10.00
CA ILE A 74 -0.16 2.27 8.65
C ILE A 74 -1.08 3.14 7.78
N MET A 75 -2.41 3.07 7.99
CA MET A 75 -3.37 3.88 7.24
C MET A 75 -3.30 5.37 7.63
N THR A 76 -3.62 6.24 6.67
CA THR A 76 -3.88 7.65 6.92
C THR A 76 -5.09 7.78 7.86
N PRO A 77 -4.97 8.51 8.99
CA PRO A 77 -6.10 8.80 9.86
C PRO A 77 -7.24 9.48 9.10
N ARG A 78 -8.49 9.16 9.47
CA ARG A 78 -9.68 9.66 8.78
C ARG A 78 -9.72 11.19 8.63
N GLY A 79 -9.31 11.92 9.67
CA GLY A 79 -9.32 13.39 9.66
C GLY A 79 -8.26 14.02 8.75
N GLU A 80 -7.30 13.24 8.27
CA GLU A 80 -6.22 13.70 7.39
C GLU A 80 -6.46 13.27 5.93
N ILE A 81 -7.58 12.60 5.64
CA ILE A 81 -7.92 12.21 4.26
C ILE A 81 -8.33 13.45 3.48
N SER A 82 -7.64 13.72 2.39
CA SER A 82 -8.09 14.70 1.40
C SER A 82 -9.15 14.07 0.49
N TRP A 83 -10.34 14.65 0.45
CA TRP A 83 -11.49 14.19 -0.33
C TRP A 83 -12.19 15.36 -1.01
N VAL A 84 -12.88 15.11 -2.11
CA VAL A 84 -13.62 16.09 -2.90
C VAL A 84 -15.10 15.95 -2.64
N ASP A 85 -15.78 17.05 -2.36
CA ASP A 85 -17.24 17.09 -2.29
C ASP A 85 -17.81 17.38 -3.68
N ALA A 86 -18.72 16.54 -4.14
CA ALA A 86 -19.38 16.69 -5.43
C ALA A 86 -20.42 17.83 -5.46
N GLU A 87 -20.79 18.39 -4.30
CA GLU A 87 -21.72 19.52 -4.19
C GLU A 87 -21.01 20.89 -4.20
N GLN A 88 -19.67 20.90 -4.13
CA GLN A 88 -18.87 22.13 -4.23
C GLN A 88 -18.85 22.69 -5.65
N SER A 89 -18.54 24.00 -5.74
CA SER A 89 -18.37 24.65 -7.03
C SER A 89 -17.15 24.10 -7.77
N GLU A 90 -17.20 24.10 -9.11
CA GLU A 90 -16.09 23.64 -9.95
C GLU A 90 -14.77 24.35 -9.64
N ASP A 91 -14.83 25.64 -9.29
CA ASP A 91 -13.66 26.44 -8.93
C ASP A 91 -13.06 26.08 -7.56
N GLU A 92 -13.88 25.67 -6.60
CA GLU A 92 -13.42 25.13 -5.31
C GLU A 92 -12.73 23.79 -5.51
N ILE A 93 -13.37 22.88 -6.24
CA ILE A 93 -12.82 21.57 -6.55
C ILE A 93 -11.49 21.74 -7.32
N ARG A 94 -11.45 22.59 -8.35
CA ARG A 94 -10.22 22.86 -9.12
C ARG A 94 -9.10 23.37 -8.22
N ARG A 95 -9.37 24.36 -7.35
CA ARG A 95 -8.37 24.89 -6.41
C ARG A 95 -7.86 23.81 -5.46
N GLN A 96 -8.75 22.99 -4.93
CA GLN A 96 -8.38 21.89 -4.03
C GLN A 96 -7.44 20.90 -4.75
N LEU A 97 -7.78 20.49 -5.97
CA LEU A 97 -6.98 19.53 -6.75
C LEU A 97 -5.60 20.06 -7.12
N LEU A 98 -5.47 21.35 -7.40
CA LEU A 98 -4.18 21.97 -7.70
C LEU A 98 -3.32 22.20 -6.46
N SER A 99 -3.93 22.37 -5.29
CA SER A 99 -3.22 22.58 -4.02
C SER A 99 -2.72 21.29 -3.36
N SER A 100 -3.29 20.14 -3.72
CA SER A 100 -3.04 18.88 -3.05
C SER A 100 -1.99 18.03 -3.79
N PRO A 101 -1.04 17.38 -3.08
CA PRO A 101 -0.03 16.53 -3.70
C PRO A 101 -0.55 15.13 -4.07
N HIS A 102 -1.83 14.84 -3.80
CA HIS A 102 -2.40 13.50 -3.97
C HIS A 102 -2.90 13.27 -5.41
N SER A 103 -2.77 12.03 -5.90
CA SER A 103 -3.22 11.67 -7.26
C SER A 103 -4.62 11.04 -7.29
N LEU A 104 -5.11 10.55 -6.15
CA LEU A 104 -6.40 9.87 -6.01
C LEU A 104 -7.18 10.54 -4.89
N PHE A 105 -8.46 10.81 -5.17
CA PHE A 105 -9.37 11.44 -4.23
C PHE A 105 -10.64 10.60 -4.11
N PRO A 106 -11.12 10.36 -2.89
CA PRO A 106 -12.52 10.03 -2.67
C PRO A 106 -13.38 11.20 -3.11
N VAL A 107 -14.36 10.92 -3.97
CA VAL A 107 -15.43 11.86 -4.31
C VAL A 107 -16.64 11.47 -3.48
N CYS A 108 -17.11 12.40 -2.65
CA CYS A 108 -18.19 12.17 -1.70
C CYS A 108 -19.31 13.18 -1.91
N ARG A 109 -20.44 12.99 -1.21
CA ARG A 109 -21.57 13.92 -1.22
C ARG A 109 -21.78 14.49 0.17
N GLY A 110 -21.41 15.75 0.39
CA GLY A 110 -21.57 16.48 1.66
C GLY A 110 -20.67 15.99 2.81
N GLU A 111 -20.54 14.68 3.00
CA GLU A 111 -19.70 14.07 4.03
C GLU A 111 -18.82 12.94 3.50
N LEU A 112 -17.66 12.74 4.14
CA LEU A 112 -16.68 11.71 3.77
C LEU A 112 -17.22 10.26 3.84
N ASP A 113 -18.32 10.01 4.58
CA ASP A 113 -18.94 8.68 4.63
C ASP A 113 -19.76 8.34 3.38
N GLU A 114 -20.26 9.38 2.70
CA GLU A 114 -21.11 9.25 1.51
C GLU A 114 -20.25 9.22 0.24
N ILE A 115 -19.37 8.22 0.15
CA ILE A 115 -18.43 8.05 -0.97
C ILE A 115 -19.19 7.58 -2.23
N ILE A 116 -19.15 8.40 -3.27
CA ILE A 116 -19.68 8.09 -4.61
C ILE A 116 -18.67 7.19 -5.36
N GLY A 117 -17.38 7.53 -5.28
CA GLY A 117 -16.32 6.81 -5.98
C GLY A 117 -14.93 7.34 -5.64
N ILE A 118 -13.90 6.69 -6.21
CA ILE A 118 -12.51 7.16 -6.13
C ILE A 118 -12.07 7.56 -7.54
N VAL A 119 -11.58 8.78 -7.70
CA VAL A 119 -11.22 9.33 -9.02
C VAL A 119 -9.81 9.91 -8.98
N ARG A 120 -9.12 9.85 -10.12
CA ARG A 120 -7.82 10.50 -10.28
C ARG A 120 -7.98 12.01 -10.39
N ALA A 121 -7.08 12.76 -9.76
CA ALA A 121 -7.04 14.22 -9.81
C ALA A 121 -7.03 14.72 -11.26
N LYS A 122 -6.18 14.13 -12.10
CA LYS A 122 -6.06 14.44 -13.53
C LYS A 122 -7.39 14.27 -14.28
N GLU A 123 -8.14 13.21 -14.00
CA GLU A 123 -9.40 12.94 -14.70
C GLU A 123 -10.48 13.90 -14.28
N MET A 124 -10.53 14.26 -12.99
CA MET A 124 -11.43 15.31 -12.51
C MET A 124 -11.08 16.67 -13.12
N LEU A 125 -9.81 17.03 -13.23
CA LEU A 125 -9.41 18.30 -13.88
C LEU A 125 -9.87 18.35 -15.35
N VAL A 126 -9.70 17.26 -16.11
CA VAL A 126 -10.17 17.16 -17.50
C VAL A 126 -11.70 17.23 -17.59
N ALA A 127 -12.41 16.58 -16.66
CA ALA A 127 -13.87 16.64 -16.60
C ALA A 127 -14.36 18.06 -16.29
N LEU A 128 -13.73 18.76 -15.35
CA LEU A 128 -14.03 20.16 -15.05
C LEU A 128 -13.75 21.10 -16.22
N GLU A 129 -12.72 20.85 -17.02
CA GLU A 129 -12.47 21.61 -18.27
C GLU A 129 -13.53 21.33 -19.34
N SER A 130 -14.11 20.13 -19.34
CA SER A 130 -15.14 19.71 -20.29
C SER A 130 -16.57 20.06 -19.85
N GLY A 131 -16.74 20.65 -18.66
CA GLY A 131 -18.05 20.93 -18.06
C GLY A 131 -18.81 19.66 -17.62
N GLU A 132 -18.09 18.56 -17.39
CA GLU A 132 -18.67 17.31 -16.93
C GLU A 132 -18.86 17.31 -15.41
N ASN A 133 -19.95 16.70 -14.96
CA ASN A 133 -20.24 16.59 -13.55
C ASN A 133 -19.32 15.57 -12.85
N VAL A 134 -18.61 16.00 -11.81
CA VAL A 134 -17.66 15.18 -11.05
C VAL A 134 -18.36 13.99 -10.36
N ALA A 135 -19.61 14.13 -9.92
CA ALA A 135 -20.39 13.03 -9.34
C ALA A 135 -20.68 11.94 -10.39
N ALA A 136 -21.00 12.34 -11.62
CA ALA A 136 -21.24 11.42 -12.73
C ALA A 136 -19.96 10.64 -13.06
N LEU A 137 -18.82 11.35 -13.16
CA LEU A 137 -17.50 10.75 -13.36
C LEU A 137 -17.16 9.74 -12.24
N ALA A 138 -17.40 10.11 -10.98
CA ALA A 138 -17.14 9.24 -9.83
C ALA A 138 -18.01 7.97 -9.86
N SER A 139 -19.28 8.09 -10.23
CA SER A 139 -20.19 6.95 -10.35
C SER A 139 -19.84 6.02 -11.52
N ALA A 140 -19.29 6.56 -12.60
CA ALA A 140 -18.85 5.81 -13.79
C ALA A 140 -17.49 5.13 -13.58
N SER A 141 -16.71 5.57 -12.59
CA SER A 141 -15.37 5.07 -12.29
C SER A 141 -15.43 3.64 -11.76
N ARG A 142 -15.48 2.66 -12.68
CA ARG A 142 -15.42 1.21 -12.40
C ARG A 142 -14.12 0.74 -11.73
N GLN A 143 -13.13 1.62 -11.58
CA GLN A 143 -11.78 1.31 -11.13
C GLN A 143 -11.63 1.30 -9.61
N LEU A 144 -12.52 0.64 -8.87
CA LEU A 144 -12.14 -0.04 -7.61
C LEU A 144 -13.21 -1.04 -7.16
N SER A 145 -13.48 -2.06 -7.99
CA SER A 145 -14.23 -3.26 -7.58
C SER A 145 -13.51 -4.08 -6.49
N PHE A 146 -12.35 -3.64 -6.00
CA PHE A 146 -11.69 -4.25 -4.85
C PHE A 146 -12.28 -3.72 -3.53
N ARG A 147 -13.45 -4.27 -3.22
CA ARG A 147 -13.92 -4.58 -1.86
C ARG A 147 -14.59 -3.43 -1.09
N LYS A 148 -15.93 -3.50 -1.02
CA LYS A 148 -16.85 -2.86 -0.04
C LYS A 148 -16.51 -3.07 1.46
N ARG A 149 -15.30 -3.57 1.78
CA ARG A 149 -14.77 -3.72 3.15
C ARG A 149 -13.83 -2.59 3.53
N TRP A 150 -13.20 -1.90 2.58
CA TRP A 150 -12.29 -0.79 2.88
C TRP A 150 -13.06 0.44 3.38
N THR A 151 -14.15 0.82 2.70
CA THR A 151 -15.00 1.95 3.10
C THR A 151 -15.63 1.74 4.47
N ARG A 152 -16.18 0.56 4.76
CA ARG A 152 -16.83 0.29 6.06
C ARG A 152 -15.87 0.34 7.28
N SER A 153 -14.57 0.16 7.08
CA SER A 153 -13.56 0.28 8.15
C SER A 153 -13.09 1.73 8.37
N ILE A 154 -13.28 2.61 7.39
CA ILE A 154 -12.94 4.05 7.49
C ILE A 154 -14.07 4.81 8.19
N CYS A 155 -15.32 4.35 8.06
CA CYS A 155 -16.51 5.00 8.60
C CYS A 155 -16.87 4.60 10.04
N SER A 156 -16.30 3.53 10.60
CA SER A 156 -16.70 2.99 11.91
C SER A 156 -16.02 3.64 13.12
N GLY A 157 -15.22 4.69 12.92
CA GLY A 157 -14.51 5.41 13.97
C GLY A 157 -15.17 6.76 14.33
N SER A 158 -16.33 6.70 14.97
CA SER A 158 -16.98 7.71 15.84
C SER A 158 -16.89 9.21 15.50
N CYS A 159 -18.08 9.76 15.29
CA CYS A 159 -18.49 11.16 15.24
C CYS A 159 -17.85 12.06 16.33
N VAL A 160 -17.60 13.33 15.98
CA VAL A 160 -18.16 14.56 16.61
C VAL A 160 -17.32 15.78 16.20
N GLY A 161 -17.95 16.70 15.45
CA GLY A 161 -17.76 18.14 15.61
C GLY A 161 -16.67 18.84 14.81
N ARG A 162 -17.05 19.43 13.66
CA ARG A 162 -17.03 20.89 13.47
C ARG A 162 -17.69 21.30 12.15
N ALA A 163 -18.96 21.68 12.25
CA ALA A 163 -19.56 22.64 11.35
C ALA A 163 -19.47 24.03 12.01
N ALA A 164 -19.52 25.07 11.17
CA ALA A 164 -19.56 26.50 11.47
C ALA A 164 -18.23 27.20 11.74
N ALA A 165 -17.76 27.95 10.75
CA ALA A 165 -17.79 29.41 10.83
C ALA A 165 -17.50 30.04 9.44
N SER A 166 -18.57 30.43 8.76
CA SER A 166 -18.54 31.53 7.79
C SER A 166 -18.77 32.85 8.53
N SER A 167 -18.23 33.92 7.95
CA SER A 167 -18.69 35.33 8.04
C SER A 167 -18.65 36.05 9.39
N SER A 168 -17.65 36.91 9.54
CA SER A 168 -17.83 38.37 9.70
C SER A 168 -16.61 39.10 9.14
#